data_AF-A0A952YDP0-F1
#
_entry.id   AF-A0A952YDP0-F1
#
_cell.length_a   1.000
_cell.length_b   1.000
_cell.length_c   1.000
_cell.angle_alpha   90.00
_cell.angle_beta   90.00
_cell.angle_gamma   90.00
#
_symmetry.space_group_name_H-M   'P 1'
#
loop_
_entity.id
_entity.type
_entity.pdbx_description
1 polymer ?
#
loop_
_entity_poly.entity_id
_entity_poly.type
_entity_poly.pdbx_seq_one_letter_code
_entity_poly.pdbx_strand_id
1 'polypeptide(L)' 'MRTTRLVERAKVLLIQFKKLSEEEAYNFLRKQAMEKRVTIGAVASAIIDSHELLS' A
#
# COMPACT_ATOMS: atom_id res chain seq x y z
N MET A 1 4.27 4.75 15.36
CA MET A 1 3.00 4.01 15.26
C MET A 1 2.10 4.41 14.07
N ARG A 2 2.34 5.52 13.34
CA ARG A 2 1.49 5.92 12.19
C ARG A 2 1.68 5.06 10.92
N THR A 3 2.92 4.66 10.63
CA THR A 3 3.27 3.93 9.39
C THR A 3 2.56 2.58 9.27
N THR A 4 2.46 1.82 10.36
CA THR A 4 1.81 0.49 10.36
C THR A 4 0.34 0.59 9.94
N ARG A 5 -0.40 1.58 10.45
CA ARG A 5 -1.82 1.77 10.09
C ARG A 5 -2.02 2.10 8.61
N LEU A 6 -1.11 2.90 8.03
CA LEU A 6 -1.14 3.21 6.59
C LEU A 6 -0.90 1.95 5.76
N VAL A 7 0.08 1.13 6.14
CA VAL A 7 0.40 -0.12 5.45
C VAL A 7 -0.77 -1.10 5.52
N GLU A 8 -1.38 -1.29 6.69
CA GLU A 8 -2.57 -2.15 6.84
C GLU A 8 -3.73 -1.69 5.96
N ARG A 9 -4.04 -0.38 5.97
CA ARG A 9 -5.11 0.18 5.13
C ARG A 9 -4.81 0.00 3.65
N ALA A 10 -3.58 0.27 3.20
CA ALA A 10 -3.18 0.06 1.82
C ALA A 10 -3.23 -1.42 1.39
N LYS A 11 -2.88 -2.36 2.28
CA LYS A 11 -3.03 -3.81 2.01
C LYS A 11 -4.48 -4.17 1.73
N VAL A 12 -5.42 -3.72 2.57
CA VAL A 12 -6.86 -3.99 2.37
C VAL A 12 -7.33 -3.52 0.99
N LEU A 13 -6.93 -2.31 0.56
CA LEU A 13 -7.25 -1.81 -0.77
C LEU A 13 -6.66 -2.69 -1.87
N LEU A 14 -5.38 -3.07 -1.74
CA LEU A 14 -4.72 -3.95 -2.71
C LEU A 14 -5.39 -5.32 -2.79
N ILE A 15 -5.81 -5.90 -1.68
CA ILE A 15 -6.56 -7.16 -1.64
C ILE A 15 -7.90 -7.00 -2.36
N GLN A 16 -8.64 -5.92 -2.09
CA GLN A 16 -9.96 -5.69 -2.69
C GLN A 16 -9.90 -5.44 -4.19
N PHE A 17 -9.01 -4.55 -4.64
CA PHE A 17 -8.93 -4.09 -6.03
C PHE A 17 -8.06 -4.98 -6.92
N LYS A 18 -6.95 -5.51 -6.39
CA LYS A 18 -6.00 -6.34 -7.15
C LYS A 18 -6.13 -7.84 -6.86
N LYS A 19 -7.05 -8.25 -5.96
CA LYS A 19 -7.25 -9.66 -5.57
C LYS A 19 -5.99 -10.34 -5.07
N LEU A 20 -5.10 -9.57 -4.46
CA LEU A 20 -3.88 -10.09 -3.83
C LEU A 20 -4.23 -10.74 -2.49
N SER A 21 -3.44 -11.72 -2.08
CA SER A 21 -3.38 -12.15 -0.67
C SER A 21 -2.73 -11.08 0.20
N GLU A 22 -2.82 -11.24 1.52
CA GLU A 22 -2.19 -10.29 2.45
C GLU A 22 -0.68 -10.23 2.30
N GLU A 23 -0.04 -11.39 2.11
CA GLU A 23 1.40 -11.49 1.88
C GLU A 23 1.80 -10.81 0.56
N GLU A 24 1.07 -11.07 -0.51
CA GLU A 24 1.31 -10.45 -1.81
C GLU A 24 1.10 -8.93 -1.78
N ALA A 25 0.11 -8.44 -1.03
CA ALA A 25 -0.13 -7.01 -0.86
C ALA A 25 1.04 -6.34 -0.12
N TYR A 26 1.55 -6.96 0.94
CA TYR A 26 2.72 -6.45 1.65
C TYR A 26 3.98 -6.47 0.77
N ASN A 27 4.22 -7.57 0.06
CA ASN A 27 5.34 -7.71 -0.85
C ASN A 27 5.26 -6.70 -2.01
N PHE A 28 4.06 -6.41 -2.51
CA PHE A 28 3.83 -5.37 -3.50
C PHE A 28 4.24 -3.99 -2.97
N LEU A 29 3.75 -3.60 -1.78
CA LEU A 29 4.13 -2.33 -1.14
C LEU A 29 5.64 -2.21 -0.94
N ARG A 30 6.28 -3.29 -0.45
CA ARG A 30 7.72 -3.35 -0.22
C ARG A 30 8.51 -3.24 -1.53
N LYS A 31 8.11 -3.95 -2.58
CA LYS A 31 8.74 -3.90 -3.91
C LYS A 31 8.67 -2.50 -4.50
N GLN A 32 7.48 -1.89 -4.49
CA GLN A 32 7.28 -0.52 -4.96
C GLN A 32 8.13 0.50 -4.17
N ALA A 33 8.25 0.32 -2.86
CA ALA A 33 9.05 1.19 -2.01
C ALA A 33 10.54 1.12 -2.38
N MET A 34 11.07 -0.09 -2.62
CA MET A 34 12.45 -0.29 -3.06
C MET A 34 12.71 0.30 -4.44
N GLU A 35 11.84 0.01 -5.42
CA GLU A 35 11.97 0.53 -6.80
C GLU A 35 11.96 2.07 -6.85
N LYS A 36 11.12 2.69 -6.03
CA LYS A 36 11.02 4.15 -5.92
C LYS A 36 11.99 4.78 -4.93
N ARG A 37 12.78 3.97 -4.20
CA ARG A 37 13.68 4.39 -3.13
C ARG A 37 13.01 5.28 -2.07
N VAL A 38 11.79 4.93 -1.68
CA VAL A 38 11.00 5.61 -0.65
C VAL A 38 10.63 4.63 0.48
N THR A 39 10.06 5.13 1.55
CA THR A 39 9.56 4.27 2.64
C THR A 39 8.28 3.55 2.23
N ILE A 40 8.03 2.38 2.81
CA ILE A 40 6.78 1.63 2.59
C ILE A 40 5.54 2.44 2.99
N GLY A 41 5.67 3.30 4.00
CA GLY A 41 4.62 4.23 4.42
C GLY A 41 4.27 5.27 3.37
N ALA A 42 5.27 5.79 2.65
CA ALA A 42 5.03 6.74 1.56
C ALA A 42 4.26 6.10 0.40
N VAL A 43 4.60 4.85 0.04
CA VAL A 43 3.86 4.09 -0.98
C VAL A 43 2.43 3.80 -0.50
N ALA A 44 2.27 3.38 0.75
CA ALA A 44 0.97 3.09 1.31
C ALA A 44 0.07 4.34 1.32
N SER A 45 0.60 5.50 1.72
CA SER A 45 -0.12 6.78 1.63
C SER A 45 -0.54 7.07 0.20
N ALA A 46 0.39 7.02 -0.76
CA ALA A 46 0.08 7.32 -2.16
C ALA A 46 -1.02 6.42 -2.75
N ILE A 47 -1.08 5.14 -2.36
CA ILE A 47 -2.14 4.22 -2.79
C ILE A 47 -3.50 4.61 -2.19
N ILE A 48 -3.53 4.95 -0.90
CA ILE A 48 -4.75 5.39 -0.21
C ILE A 48 -5.24 6.70 -0.85
N ASP A 49 -4.34 7.68 -1.01
CA ASP A 49 -4.65 8.99 -1.59
C ASP A 49 -5.17 8.83 -3.02
N SER A 50 -4.54 7.98 -3.83
CA SER A 50 -5.00 7.70 -5.21
C SER A 50 -6.39 7.05 -5.24
N HIS A 51 -6.70 6.19 -4.27
CA HIS A 51 -8.03 5.58 -4.18
C HIS A 51 -9.09 6.60 -3.73
N GLU A 52 -8.77 7.44 -2.74
CA GLU A 52 -9.68 8.50 -2.26
C GLU A 52 -9.97 9.55 -3.34
N LEU A 53 -9.04 9.80 -4.27
CA LEU A 53 -9.25 10.70 -5.42
C LEU A 53 -10.13 10.13 -6.53
N LEU A 54 -10.22 8.79 -6.63
CA LEU A 54 -10.97 8.08 -7.67
C LEU A 54 -12.34 7.58 -7.19
N SER A 55 -12.68 7.81 -5.92
CA SER A 55 -13.93 7.41 -5.29
C SER A 55 -14.89 8.57 -5.12
#